data_AF-A0A2U1T1S1-F1
#
_entry.id   AF-A0A2U1T1S1-F1
#
_cell.length_a   1.000
_cell.length_b   1.000
_cell.length_c   1.000
_cell.angle_alpha   90.00
_cell.angle_beta   90.00
_cell.angle_gamma   90.00
#
_symmetry.space_group_name_H-M   'P 1'
#
loop_
_entity.id
_entity.type
_entity.pdbx_description
1 polymer ?
#
loop_
_entity_poly.entity_id
_entity_poly.type
_entity_poly.pdbx_seq_one_letter_code
_entity_poly.pdbx_strand_id
1 'polypeptide(L)'
;MSRYAPIMPSERDYLNRVATVLGLSAMAATAKTWYIRGITTSRHLRLKGRLALFWAKLVRLWAKLVRRLSKTEQAEYPKRYMSVEDLVSLLVDERGMVIADRAQAESALRRIGYYRLSGYWYPFRKQAIGDNGKPVHLSDFIPGTTIVQVLDIAEFDRQLRMRIFEGIEAVEVALRSAVADQIGRRDTFAHRYPEMLDASFQRSAQSPKRRIKSRTEHAAWLAEIKRQEDRSNEAFAKHHRQRYGGPFPVWMSTQVMSFGSLSTLYRGLEVQDRAAIALDFDVLSRVPDGDAAALGSWLNHIRHVRNLCAHHSRVWNRNFDVTLGEVAGMAELAEIKGKSARRIYGTIAAMRFLLARSDPANTWGVDTIRFIEAEAARVGLDLDAMGFPATWKDSPLWDAGYAPNADTRARMQTVDRLETASTTEMARLLRADSPDQAKGRLNYLRKKNAVIGLQILHGSTHRYPTFQLDAATQDFYPVVMSANRKLFVRNNGASKEEHHWLALEWWMSPEPLLDDMSPLDALAAGCLDQIALDRALPGPED
;
A
#
# COMPACT_ATOMS: atom_id res chain seq x y z
N MET A 1 33.22 24.38 51.45
CA MET A 1 33.37 23.32 52.47
C MET A 1 32.87 22.01 51.91
N SER A 2 33.77 21.01 51.82
CA SER A 2 33.50 19.56 51.90
C SER A 2 32.77 18.89 50.71
N ARG A 3 33.18 17.75 50.15
CA ARG A 3 34.29 16.79 50.34
C ARG A 3 34.22 15.81 49.15
N TYR A 4 35.37 15.26 48.75
CA TYR A 4 35.58 13.96 48.08
C TYR A 4 34.52 13.43 47.10
N ALA A 5 34.82 13.50 45.80
CA ALA A 5 34.39 12.50 44.84
C ALA A 5 35.64 11.79 44.30
N PRO A 6 35.76 10.45 44.40
CA PRO A 6 36.92 9.74 43.86
C PRO A 6 36.91 9.85 42.35
N ILE A 7 38.06 10.20 41.75
CA ILE A 7 38.28 10.09 40.31
C ILE A 7 38.27 8.60 39.99
N MET A 8 37.10 8.09 39.58
CA MET A 8 36.99 6.75 39.01
C MET A 8 37.73 6.77 37.67
N PRO A 9 38.64 5.80 37.40
CA PRO A 9 39.24 5.67 36.08
C PRO A 9 38.14 5.57 35.03
N SER A 10 38.33 6.21 33.88
CA SER A 10 37.37 6.10 32.77
C SER A 10 37.09 4.61 32.50
N GLU A 11 35.84 4.25 32.17
CA GLU A 11 35.51 2.86 31.80
C GLU A 11 36.40 2.35 30.65
N ARG A 12 36.92 3.27 29.84
CA ARG A 12 37.94 3.03 28.81
C ARG A 12 39.27 2.52 29.38
N ASP A 13 39.74 3.05 30.50
CA ASP A 13 40.92 2.55 31.21
C ASP A 13 40.68 1.19 31.88
N TYR A 14 39.49 0.98 32.44
CA TYR A 14 39.11 -0.32 33.00
C TYR A 14 39.03 -1.39 31.90
N LEU A 15 38.40 -1.08 30.76
CA LEU A 15 38.30 -1.98 29.61
C LEU A 15 39.65 -2.22 28.92
N ASN A 16 40.52 -1.22 28.84
CA ASN A 16 41.88 -1.39 28.33
C ASN A 16 42.72 -2.27 29.27
N ARG A 17 42.57 -2.12 30.59
CA ARG A 17 43.20 -3.02 31.57
C ARG A 17 42.64 -4.43 31.48
N VAL A 18 41.33 -4.62 31.34
CA VAL A 18 40.70 -5.93 31.13
C VAL A 18 41.14 -6.56 29.80
N ALA A 19 41.26 -5.78 28.72
CA ALA A 19 41.75 -6.27 27.42
C ALA A 19 43.24 -6.67 27.47
N THR A 20 44.03 -5.96 28.27
CA THR A 20 45.44 -6.30 28.55
C THR A 20 45.55 -7.55 29.42
N VAL A 21 44.72 -7.68 30.46
CA VAL A 21 44.65 -8.85 31.35
C VAL A 21 44.14 -10.11 30.61
N LEU A 22 43.23 -9.95 29.65
CA LEU A 22 42.71 -11.05 28.82
C LEU A 22 43.60 -11.34 27.59
N GLY A 23 44.73 -10.65 27.40
CA GLY A 23 45.68 -10.90 26.32
C GLY A 23 45.16 -10.64 24.90
N LEU A 24 44.04 -9.94 24.74
CA LEU A 24 43.31 -9.84 23.47
C LEU A 24 44.06 -9.05 22.38
N SER A 25 44.87 -8.07 22.79
CA SER A 25 45.75 -7.30 21.88
C SER A 25 46.88 -8.18 21.32
N ALA A 26 47.48 -9.03 22.16
CA ALA A 26 48.47 -10.01 21.75
C ALA A 26 47.86 -11.10 20.87
N MET A 27 46.64 -11.55 21.18
CA MET A 27 45.92 -12.55 20.38
C MET A 27 45.45 -12.03 19.03
N ALA A 28 45.07 -10.76 18.91
CA ALA A 28 44.76 -10.13 17.63
C ALA A 28 46.00 -9.99 16.74
N ALA A 29 47.16 -9.69 17.33
CA ALA A 29 48.44 -9.73 16.63
C ALA A 29 48.76 -11.15 16.15
N THR A 30 48.64 -12.16 17.01
CA THR A 30 48.87 -13.58 16.67
C THR A 30 47.90 -14.11 15.61
N ALA A 31 46.63 -13.72 15.64
CA ALA A 31 45.64 -14.07 14.61
C ALA A 31 45.97 -13.42 13.25
N LYS A 32 46.51 -12.20 13.25
CA LYS A 32 47.01 -11.52 12.04
C LYS A 32 48.25 -12.23 11.50
N THR A 33 49.17 -12.68 12.36
CA THR A 33 50.33 -13.50 11.95
C THR A 33 49.93 -14.87 11.42
N TRP A 34 48.92 -15.52 12.02
CA TRP A 34 48.37 -16.80 11.55
C TRP A 34 47.60 -16.67 10.23
N TYR A 35 46.90 -15.56 10.00
CA TYR A 35 46.24 -15.26 8.73
C TYR A 35 47.26 -14.99 7.61
N ILE A 36 48.38 -14.34 7.93
CA ILE A 36 49.44 -14.02 6.96
C ILE A 36 50.36 -15.22 6.68
N ARG A 37 50.61 -16.12 7.64
CA ARG A 37 51.49 -17.31 7.48
C ARG A 37 50.76 -18.63 7.21
N GLY A 38 49.44 -18.63 7.02
CA GLY A 38 48.60 -19.82 7.02
C GLY A 38 48.17 -20.37 5.65
N ILE A 39 49.05 -20.45 4.65
CA ILE A 39 48.83 -21.28 3.46
C ILE A 39 50.03 -22.23 3.30
N THR A 40 50.07 -23.30 4.09
CA THR A 40 50.77 -24.55 3.71
C THR A 40 50.39 -25.65 4.68
N THR A 41 50.01 -26.81 4.13
CA THR A 41 49.71 -28.13 4.72
C THR A 41 48.26 -28.46 5.14
N SER A 42 47.74 -29.46 4.43
CA SER A 42 46.38 -30.01 4.46
C SER A 42 46.25 -31.18 5.42
N ARG A 43 45.39 -31.03 6.45
CA ARG A 43 44.55 -32.13 7.00
C ARG A 43 43.50 -31.68 8.03
N HIS A 44 43.44 -30.39 8.40
CA HIS A 44 42.43 -29.86 9.34
C HIS A 44 41.68 -28.60 8.85
N LEU A 45 41.27 -28.53 7.58
CA LEU A 45 40.61 -27.32 7.03
C LEU A 45 39.18 -27.08 7.57
N ARG A 46 38.38 -28.12 7.83
CA ARG A 46 36.96 -27.94 8.25
C ARG A 46 36.82 -27.39 9.68
N LEU A 47 37.68 -27.83 10.61
CA LEU A 47 37.67 -27.32 12.00
C LEU A 47 38.23 -25.90 12.05
N LYS A 48 39.32 -25.62 11.33
CA LYS A 48 39.96 -24.30 11.24
C LYS A 48 39.04 -23.24 10.61
N GLY A 49 38.29 -23.59 9.57
CA GLY A 49 37.30 -22.69 8.94
C GLY A 49 36.12 -22.34 9.85
N ARG A 50 35.61 -23.32 10.63
CA ARG A 50 34.54 -23.09 11.62
C ARG A 50 35.00 -22.22 12.78
N LEU A 51 36.21 -22.44 13.29
CA LEU A 51 36.84 -21.61 14.31
C LEU A 51 37.08 -20.18 13.80
N ALA A 52 37.60 -20.00 12.57
CA ALA A 52 37.79 -18.68 11.99
C ALA A 52 36.47 -17.92 11.82
N LEU A 53 35.39 -18.59 11.39
CA LEU A 53 34.05 -18.01 11.29
C LEU A 53 33.45 -17.66 12.66
N PHE A 54 33.66 -18.49 13.67
CA PHE A 54 33.24 -18.24 15.04
C PHE A 54 33.97 -17.01 15.63
N TRP A 55 35.28 -16.93 15.44
CA TRP A 55 36.10 -15.79 15.88
C TRP A 55 35.75 -14.50 15.12
N ALA A 56 35.51 -14.56 13.81
CA ALA A 56 35.05 -13.40 13.04
C ALA A 56 33.67 -12.89 13.52
N LYS A 57 32.77 -13.78 13.92
CA LYS A 57 31.50 -13.41 14.57
C LYS A 57 31.72 -12.75 15.92
N LEU A 58 32.64 -13.27 16.73
CA LEU A 58 33.01 -12.71 18.04
C LEU A 58 33.62 -11.32 17.91
N VAL A 59 34.52 -11.10 16.96
CA VAL A 59 35.10 -9.77 16.68
C VAL A 59 34.03 -8.79 16.18
N ARG A 60 33.09 -9.22 15.33
CA ARG A 60 31.96 -8.37 14.89
C ARG A 60 30.99 -8.05 16.03
N LEU A 61 30.72 -9.01 16.91
CA LEU A 61 29.90 -8.82 18.10
C LEU A 61 30.58 -7.85 19.07
N TRP A 62 31.87 -8.01 19.29
CA TRP A 62 32.67 -7.12 20.12
C TRP A 62 32.75 -5.72 19.52
N ALA A 63 32.99 -5.57 18.21
CA ALA A 63 32.96 -4.28 17.53
C ALA A 63 31.56 -3.61 17.61
N LYS A 64 30.47 -4.38 17.53
CA LYS A 64 29.11 -3.87 17.76
C LYS A 64 28.88 -3.48 19.22
N LEU A 65 29.44 -4.23 20.17
CA LEU A 65 29.35 -3.96 21.60
C LEU A 65 30.12 -2.68 21.92
N VAL A 66 31.37 -2.55 21.45
CA VAL A 66 32.19 -1.33 21.56
C VAL A 66 31.50 -0.15 20.90
N ARG A 67 30.89 -0.29 19.71
CA ARG A 67 30.10 0.79 19.08
C ARG A 67 28.84 1.16 19.86
N ARG A 68 28.23 0.20 20.58
CA ARG A 68 27.08 0.47 21.45
C ARG A 68 27.51 1.15 22.74
N LEU A 69 28.63 0.71 23.32
CA LEU A 69 29.22 1.24 24.54
C LEU A 69 29.87 2.62 24.29
N SER A 70 30.40 2.88 23.09
CA SER A 70 30.88 4.20 22.68
C SER A 70 29.74 5.15 22.28
N LYS A 71 28.53 4.63 22.01
CA LYS A 71 27.32 5.44 21.82
C LYS A 71 26.67 5.84 23.15
N THR A 72 27.10 5.26 24.27
CA THR A 72 26.61 5.58 25.61
C THR A 72 27.39 6.67 26.33
N GLU A 73 28.52 7.15 25.78
CA GLU A 73 28.99 8.49 26.10
C GLU A 73 28.01 9.48 25.48
N GLN A 74 27.04 9.95 26.28
CA GLN A 74 26.22 11.09 25.91
C GLN A 74 27.16 12.29 25.76
N ALA A 75 27.57 12.59 24.53
CA ALA A 75 28.24 13.84 24.23
C ALA A 75 27.36 14.97 24.78
N GLU A 76 27.92 15.81 25.65
CA GLU A 76 27.20 16.92 26.27
C GLU A 76 26.65 17.81 25.15
N TYR A 77 25.33 18.02 25.16
CA TYR A 77 24.67 18.79 24.11
C TYR A 77 25.04 20.27 24.28
N PRO A 78 25.82 20.88 23.35
CA PRO A 78 26.46 22.16 23.62
C PRO A 78 25.52 23.37 23.43
N LYS A 79 24.32 23.17 22.86
CA LYS A 79 23.40 24.26 22.57
C LYS A 79 22.54 24.60 23.79
N ARG A 80 22.60 25.85 24.20
CA ARG A 80 21.77 26.40 25.28
C ARG A 80 20.39 26.82 24.76
N TYR A 81 19.44 26.97 25.67
CA TYR A 81 18.17 27.63 25.38
C TYR A 81 18.43 29.06 24.91
N MET A 82 17.64 29.51 23.93
CA MET A 82 17.65 30.87 23.41
C MET A 82 16.25 31.46 23.58
N SER A 83 16.16 32.73 23.98
CA SER A 83 14.88 33.45 23.98
C SER A 83 14.37 33.66 22.56
N VAL A 84 13.11 34.06 22.41
CA VAL A 84 12.53 34.31 21.08
C VAL A 84 13.23 35.49 20.42
N GLU A 85 13.57 36.50 21.21
CA GLU A 85 14.29 37.69 20.83
C GLU A 85 15.70 37.33 20.33
N ASP A 86 16.43 36.46 21.06
CA ASP A 86 17.74 35.96 20.63
C ASP A 86 17.64 35.14 19.34
N LEU A 87 16.58 34.35 19.18
CA LEU A 87 16.36 33.57 17.97
C LEU A 87 16.09 34.47 16.75
N VAL A 88 15.40 35.59 16.93
CA VAL A 88 15.22 36.58 15.85
C VAL A 88 16.56 37.23 15.50
N SER A 89 17.34 37.65 16.49
CA SER A 89 18.68 38.20 16.24
C SER A 89 19.58 37.19 15.52
N LEU A 90 19.59 35.92 15.95
CA LEU A 90 20.29 34.83 15.25
C LEU A 90 19.88 34.70 13.77
N LEU A 91 18.58 34.83 13.45
CA LEU A 91 18.09 34.69 12.08
C LEU A 91 18.55 35.87 11.20
N VAL A 92 18.61 37.08 11.75
CA VAL A 92 19.03 38.28 11.04
C VAL A 92 20.56 38.33 10.93
N ASP A 93 21.23 38.37 12.08
CA ASP A 93 22.63 38.77 12.20
C ASP A 93 23.59 37.68 11.72
N GLU A 94 23.31 36.42 12.09
CA GLU A 94 24.21 35.30 11.75
C GLU A 94 23.79 34.57 10.48
N ARG A 95 22.50 34.58 10.13
CA ARG A 95 21.98 33.77 9.01
C ARG A 95 21.51 34.57 7.81
N GLY A 96 21.33 35.88 7.94
CA GLY A 96 20.98 36.77 6.83
C GLY A 96 19.51 36.69 6.38
N MET A 97 18.57 36.32 7.26
CA MET A 97 17.13 36.44 6.97
C MET A 97 16.66 37.89 7.12
N VAL A 98 15.90 38.36 6.13
CA VAL A 98 15.27 39.68 6.16
C VAL A 98 13.99 39.64 7.01
N ILE A 99 13.95 40.46 8.06
CA ILE A 99 12.81 40.61 8.96
C ILE A 99 12.46 42.09 9.03
N ALA A 100 11.40 42.50 8.31
CA ALA A 100 10.93 43.88 8.31
C ALA A 100 10.13 44.23 9.57
N ASP A 101 9.30 43.30 10.05
CA ASP A 101 8.53 43.44 11.29
C ASP A 101 9.03 42.42 12.32
N ARG A 102 9.79 42.92 13.29
CA ARG A 102 10.35 42.11 14.38
C ARG A 102 9.26 41.51 15.26
N ALA A 103 8.21 42.27 15.57
CA ALA A 103 7.13 41.81 16.44
C ALA A 103 6.34 40.66 15.79
N GLN A 104 6.11 40.74 14.48
CA GLN A 104 5.51 39.65 13.72
C GLN A 104 6.38 38.38 13.78
N ALA A 105 7.70 38.51 13.61
CA ALA A 105 8.63 37.39 13.67
C ALA A 105 8.63 36.71 15.05
N GLU A 106 8.70 37.50 16.12
CA GLU A 106 8.67 37.00 17.50
C GLU A 106 7.34 36.29 17.80
N SER A 107 6.21 36.89 17.40
CA SER A 107 4.88 36.28 17.53
C SER A 107 4.79 34.94 16.79
N ALA A 108 5.30 34.86 15.56
CA ALA A 108 5.33 33.62 14.78
C ALA A 108 6.20 32.55 15.43
N LEU A 109 7.39 32.90 15.94
CA LEU A 109 8.28 31.98 16.65
C LEU A 109 7.64 31.48 17.96
N ARG A 110 6.94 32.33 18.71
CA ARG A 110 6.19 31.93 19.92
C ARG A 110 5.06 30.95 19.60
N ARG A 111 4.31 31.21 18.53
CA ARG A 111 3.14 30.39 18.14
C ARG A 111 3.52 29.07 17.46
N ILE A 112 4.50 29.08 16.57
CA ILE A 112 4.82 27.93 15.70
C ILE A 112 6.04 27.16 16.23
N GLY A 113 6.98 27.84 16.86
CA GLY A 113 8.24 27.29 17.33
C GLY A 113 9.33 27.29 16.24
N TYR A 114 10.53 27.70 16.63
CA TYR A 114 11.71 27.77 15.77
C TYR A 114 12.03 26.45 15.06
N TYR A 115 12.00 25.33 15.79
CA TYR A 115 12.36 24.03 15.22
C TYR A 115 11.39 23.60 14.12
N ARG A 116 10.09 23.85 14.29
CA ARG A 116 9.08 23.58 13.27
C ARG A 116 9.29 24.47 12.04
N LEU A 117 9.47 25.78 12.25
CA LEU A 117 9.73 26.72 11.16
C LEU A 117 11.01 26.39 10.39
N SER A 118 12.03 25.86 11.09
CA SER A 118 13.30 25.46 10.47
C SER A 118 13.17 24.42 9.37
N GLY A 119 12.10 23.61 9.41
CA GLY A 119 11.76 22.68 8.35
C GLY A 119 11.46 23.38 7.01
N TYR A 120 10.91 24.59 7.04
CA TYR A 120 10.51 25.33 5.83
C TYR A 120 11.62 26.24 5.26
N TRP A 121 12.77 26.33 5.92
CA TRP A 121 13.90 27.14 5.46
C TRP A 121 14.68 26.54 4.30
N TYR A 122 14.58 25.23 4.09
CA TYR A 122 15.42 24.49 3.13
C TYR A 122 15.44 25.08 1.71
N PRO A 123 14.31 25.50 1.11
CA PRO A 123 14.31 26.14 -0.21
C PRO A 123 15.11 27.44 -0.28
N PHE A 124 15.26 28.13 0.87
CA PHE A 124 15.87 29.45 0.96
C PHE A 124 17.28 29.43 1.53
N ARG A 125 17.86 28.25 1.81
CA ARG A 125 19.23 28.14 2.32
C ARG A 125 20.23 28.05 1.17
N LYS A 126 21.36 28.75 1.31
CA LYS A 126 22.48 28.61 0.38
C LYS A 126 22.91 27.14 0.28
N GLN A 127 23.25 26.71 -0.93
CA GLN A 127 23.79 25.39 -1.18
C GLN A 127 25.29 25.48 -1.45
N ALA A 128 26.03 24.49 -0.97
CA ALA A 128 27.44 24.27 -1.28
C ALA A 128 27.65 22.81 -1.70
N ILE A 129 28.79 22.51 -2.31
CA ILE A 129 29.19 21.13 -2.59
C ILE A 129 29.91 20.59 -1.35
N GLY A 130 29.39 19.52 -0.76
CA GLY A 130 30.02 18.85 0.37
C GLY A 130 31.16 17.92 -0.06
N ASP A 131 31.93 17.43 0.91
CA ASP A 131 33.14 16.60 0.70
C ASP A 131 32.90 15.32 -0.13
N ASN A 132 31.66 14.85 -0.19
CA ASN A 132 31.24 13.68 -0.97
C ASN A 132 30.72 14.03 -2.38
N GLY A 133 30.93 15.27 -2.84
CA GLY A 133 30.46 15.78 -4.12
C GLY A 133 28.96 16.04 -4.21
N LYS A 134 28.21 15.93 -3.09
CA LYS A 134 26.75 16.16 -3.07
C LYS A 134 26.40 17.56 -2.55
N PRO A 135 25.31 18.17 -3.05
CA PRO A 135 24.81 19.43 -2.51
C PRO A 135 24.48 19.30 -1.01
N VAL A 136 24.93 20.25 -0.22
CA VAL A 136 24.60 20.43 1.19
C VAL A 136 24.02 21.82 1.41
N HIS A 137 22.97 21.91 2.23
CA HIS A 137 22.39 23.19 2.62
C HIS A 137 23.17 23.78 3.80
N LEU A 138 23.60 25.02 3.65
CA LEU A 138 24.26 25.80 4.70
C LEU A 138 23.25 26.33 5.73
N SER A 139 23.75 26.92 6.82
CA SER A 139 22.93 27.65 7.79
C SER A 139 22.31 28.92 7.21
N ASP A 140 23.02 29.54 6.27
CA ASP A 140 22.76 30.89 5.80
C ASP A 140 21.67 30.90 4.73
N PHE A 141 20.89 31.97 4.74
CA PHE A 141 19.84 32.19 3.76
C PHE A 141 20.39 32.81 2.48
N ILE A 142 19.70 32.54 1.37
CA ILE A 142 19.92 33.23 0.10
C ILE A 142 19.58 34.72 0.31
N PRO A 143 20.40 35.66 -0.18
CA PRO A 143 20.13 37.09 0.00
C PRO A 143 18.71 37.48 -0.42
N GLY A 144 18.04 38.30 0.40
CA GLY A 144 16.65 38.72 0.16
C GLY A 144 15.58 37.75 0.68
N THR A 145 15.96 36.60 1.23
CA THR A 145 14.98 35.69 1.88
C THR A 145 14.30 36.39 3.05
N THR A 146 12.97 36.48 3.02
CA THR A 146 12.18 37.08 4.10
C THR A 146 11.56 36.02 5.01
N ILE A 147 11.27 36.39 6.26
CA ILE A 147 10.47 35.52 7.13
C ILE A 147 9.06 35.28 6.60
N VAL A 148 8.47 36.25 5.90
CA VAL A 148 7.12 36.13 5.32
C VAL A 148 7.07 35.00 4.30
N GLN A 149 8.07 34.87 3.43
CA GLN A 149 8.15 33.74 2.48
C GLN A 149 8.15 32.37 3.19
N VAL A 150 8.86 32.26 4.32
CA VAL A 150 8.88 31.02 5.12
C VAL A 150 7.52 30.74 5.74
N LEU A 151 6.87 31.77 6.29
CA LEU A 151 5.55 31.67 6.90
C LEU A 151 4.48 31.28 5.87
N ASP A 152 4.57 31.80 4.66
CA ASP A 152 3.66 31.47 3.56
C ASP A 152 3.74 29.99 3.16
N ILE A 153 4.95 29.42 3.07
CA ILE A 153 5.12 27.98 2.82
C ILE A 153 4.57 27.16 3.99
N ALA A 154 4.80 27.60 5.23
CA ALA A 154 4.29 26.90 6.41
C ALA A 154 2.76 26.88 6.45
N GLU A 155 2.12 27.97 6.01
CA GLU A 155 0.66 28.08 5.90
C GLU A 155 0.11 27.27 4.72
N PHE A 156 0.75 27.32 3.55
CA PHE A 156 0.44 26.44 2.42
C PHE A 156 0.46 24.96 2.84
N ASP A 157 1.54 24.51 3.50
CA ASP A 157 1.66 23.11 3.95
C ASP A 157 0.60 22.77 5.01
N ARG A 158 0.19 23.72 5.86
CA ARG A 158 -0.92 23.54 6.80
C ARG A 158 -2.24 23.29 6.08
N GLN A 159 -2.56 24.13 5.09
CA GLN A 159 -3.78 24.00 4.31
C GLN A 159 -3.78 22.75 3.43
N LEU A 160 -2.61 22.39 2.87
CA LEU A 160 -2.42 21.14 2.14
C LEU A 160 -2.70 19.94 3.04
N ARG A 161 -2.17 19.90 4.27
CA ARG A 161 -2.45 18.80 5.21
C ARG A 161 -3.95 18.62 5.49
N MET A 162 -4.69 19.71 5.62
CA MET A 162 -6.14 19.66 5.86
C MET A 162 -6.87 19.04 4.67
N ARG A 163 -6.56 19.48 3.45
CA ARG A 163 -7.11 18.90 2.21
C ARG A 163 -6.74 17.44 2.05
N ILE A 164 -5.48 17.07 2.29
CA ILE A 164 -5.08 15.67 2.26
C ILE A 164 -5.85 14.84 3.28
N PHE A 165 -6.08 15.37 4.48
CA PHE A 165 -6.82 14.66 5.51
C PHE A 165 -8.30 14.43 5.13
N GLU A 166 -8.93 15.41 4.47
CA GLU A 166 -10.28 15.30 3.91
C GLU A 166 -10.38 14.18 2.87
N GLY A 167 -9.46 14.13 1.89
CA GLY A 167 -9.46 13.04 0.92
C GLY A 167 -9.20 11.67 1.55
N ILE A 168 -8.35 11.61 2.59
CA ILE A 168 -8.03 10.35 3.29
C ILE A 168 -9.26 9.84 4.04
N GLU A 169 -10.06 10.74 4.63
CA GLU A 169 -11.30 10.39 5.30
C GLU A 169 -12.27 9.71 4.33
N ALA A 170 -12.48 10.30 3.14
CA ALA A 170 -13.32 9.70 2.10
C ALA A 170 -12.81 8.32 1.64
N VAL A 171 -11.50 8.16 1.43
CA VAL A 171 -10.89 6.84 1.10
C VAL A 171 -11.11 5.84 2.23
N GLU A 172 -11.00 6.26 3.50
CA GLU A 172 -11.20 5.40 4.67
C GLU A 172 -12.65 4.92 4.76
N VAL A 173 -13.63 5.79 4.50
CA VAL A 173 -15.07 5.44 4.47
C VAL A 173 -15.37 4.42 3.37
N ALA A 174 -14.84 4.65 2.16
CA ALA A 174 -15.00 3.71 1.05
C ALA A 174 -14.40 2.34 1.39
N LEU A 175 -13.18 2.31 1.94
CA LEU A 175 -12.51 1.07 2.33
C LEU A 175 -13.25 0.31 3.45
N ARG A 176 -13.80 1.02 4.45
CA ARG A 176 -14.60 0.39 5.52
C ARG A 176 -15.78 -0.39 4.95
N SER A 177 -16.45 0.21 3.98
CA SER A 177 -17.63 -0.37 3.33
C SER A 177 -17.23 -1.56 2.47
N ALA A 178 -16.21 -1.42 1.61
CA ALA A 178 -15.72 -2.52 0.77
C ALA A 178 -15.24 -3.73 1.59
N VAL A 179 -14.45 -3.51 2.65
CA VAL A 179 -13.99 -4.60 3.53
C VAL A 179 -15.16 -5.26 4.27
N ALA A 180 -16.10 -4.47 4.77
CA ALA A 180 -17.24 -5.01 5.53
C ALA A 180 -18.16 -5.85 4.63
N ASP A 181 -18.45 -5.37 3.42
CA ASP A 181 -19.28 -6.08 2.45
C ASP A 181 -18.62 -7.39 2.02
N GLN A 182 -17.37 -7.33 1.56
CA GLN A 182 -16.63 -8.48 1.01
C GLN A 182 -16.63 -9.67 1.98
N ILE A 183 -16.23 -9.46 3.24
CA ILE A 183 -16.12 -10.57 4.19
C ILE A 183 -17.43 -10.81 4.95
N GLY A 184 -18.32 -9.82 5.00
CA GLY A 184 -19.64 -9.93 5.64
C GLY A 184 -20.60 -10.84 4.87
N ARG A 185 -20.44 -10.95 3.54
CA ARG A 185 -21.15 -11.95 2.70
C ARG A 185 -20.90 -13.39 3.14
N ARG A 186 -19.75 -13.68 3.74
CA ARG A 186 -19.38 -15.03 4.21
C ARG A 186 -19.87 -15.31 5.62
N ASP A 187 -19.63 -14.37 6.54
CA ASP A 187 -20.07 -14.49 7.93
C ASP A 187 -20.11 -13.13 8.64
N THR A 188 -21.10 -12.95 9.53
CA THR A 188 -21.31 -11.75 10.34
C THR A 188 -20.07 -11.33 11.14
N PHE A 189 -19.28 -12.29 11.60
CA PHE A 189 -18.09 -12.16 12.42
C PHE A 189 -16.82 -12.68 11.75
N ALA A 190 -16.79 -12.80 10.41
CA ALA A 190 -15.65 -13.34 9.65
C ALA A 190 -14.28 -12.77 10.09
N HIS A 191 -14.20 -11.46 10.36
CA HIS A 191 -12.98 -10.77 10.85
C HIS A 191 -12.43 -11.31 12.17
N ARG A 192 -13.22 -12.06 12.95
CA ARG A 192 -12.85 -12.63 14.25
C ARG A 192 -12.42 -14.09 14.17
N TYR A 193 -12.76 -14.76 13.08
CA TYR A 193 -12.48 -16.18 12.88
C TYR A 193 -11.16 -16.32 12.13
N PRO A 194 -10.06 -16.71 12.80
CA PRO A 194 -8.76 -16.81 12.16
C PRO A 194 -8.75 -17.79 10.98
N GLU A 195 -9.61 -18.79 10.97
CA GLU A 195 -9.82 -19.77 9.88
C GLU A 195 -10.49 -19.17 8.62
N MET A 196 -11.10 -17.99 8.74
CA MET A 196 -11.71 -17.25 7.63
C MET A 196 -10.76 -16.19 7.05
N LEU A 197 -9.51 -16.18 7.50
CA LEU A 197 -8.48 -15.18 7.23
C LEU A 197 -7.18 -15.87 6.77
N ASP A 198 -6.36 -15.12 6.06
CA ASP A 198 -5.10 -15.63 5.50
C ASP A 198 -4.21 -16.20 6.61
N ALA A 199 -3.67 -17.41 6.37
CA ALA A 199 -2.80 -18.10 7.33
C ALA A 199 -1.62 -17.24 7.80
N SER A 200 -1.19 -16.27 6.99
CA SER A 200 -0.17 -15.30 7.38
C SER A 200 -0.54 -14.44 8.59
N PHE A 201 -1.82 -14.17 8.82
CA PHE A 201 -2.32 -13.39 9.95
C PHE A 201 -2.30 -14.19 11.26
N GLN A 202 -2.15 -15.51 11.15
CA GLN A 202 -1.95 -16.40 12.29
C GLN A 202 -0.47 -16.54 12.69
N ARG A 203 0.46 -15.91 11.97
CA ARG A 203 1.89 -15.95 12.32
C ARG A 203 2.15 -15.25 13.66
N SER A 204 3.21 -15.68 14.36
CA SER A 204 3.62 -15.08 15.63
C SER A 204 3.93 -13.60 15.45
N ALA A 205 3.27 -12.73 16.23
CA ALA A 205 3.49 -11.30 16.18
C ALA A 205 4.95 -11.00 16.54
N GLN A 206 5.74 -10.50 15.58
CA GLN A 206 7.12 -10.11 15.82
C GLN A 206 7.15 -8.88 16.74
N SER A 207 7.39 -9.10 18.04
CA SER A 207 7.62 -8.02 18.99
C SER A 207 9.06 -8.09 19.51
N PRO A 208 10.00 -7.31 18.95
CA PRO A 208 11.39 -7.30 19.41
C PRO A 208 11.57 -6.82 20.85
N LYS A 209 10.52 -6.25 21.48
CA LYS A 209 10.60 -5.54 22.77
C LYS A 209 9.72 -6.11 23.88
N ARG A 210 8.92 -7.16 23.65
CA ARG A 210 8.07 -7.75 24.71
C ARG A 210 8.26 -9.26 24.76
N ARG A 211 8.76 -9.73 25.90
CA ARG A 211 8.89 -11.14 26.30
C ARG A 211 7.53 -11.77 26.64
N ILE A 212 6.48 -11.42 25.88
CA ILE A 212 5.13 -11.99 26.04
C ILE A 212 5.05 -13.18 25.09
N LYS A 213 4.76 -14.36 25.64
CA LYS A 213 4.58 -15.62 24.90
C LYS A 213 3.51 -15.44 23.80
N SER A 214 3.91 -15.67 22.56
CA SER A 214 3.10 -16.18 21.43
C SER A 214 1.65 -15.68 21.30
N ARG A 215 1.43 -14.39 21.00
CA ARG A 215 0.17 -13.98 20.36
C ARG A 215 0.38 -13.96 18.85
N THR A 216 -0.55 -14.54 18.10
CA THR A 216 -0.60 -14.38 16.64
C THR A 216 -0.87 -12.91 16.29
N GLU A 217 -0.54 -12.48 15.07
CA GLU A 217 -0.87 -11.13 14.60
C GLU A 217 -2.36 -10.84 14.70
N HIS A 218 -3.21 -11.81 14.31
CA HIS A 218 -4.67 -11.75 14.46
C HIS A 218 -5.08 -11.58 15.92
N ALA A 219 -4.54 -12.37 16.85
CA ALA A 219 -4.89 -12.23 18.27
C ALA A 219 -4.43 -10.88 18.85
N ALA A 220 -3.34 -10.31 18.37
CA ALA A 220 -2.89 -8.97 18.76
C ALA A 220 -3.82 -7.89 18.20
N TRP A 221 -4.21 -8.01 16.93
CA TRP A 221 -5.15 -7.12 16.25
C TRP A 221 -6.55 -7.18 16.88
N LEU A 222 -7.08 -8.37 17.17
CA LEU A 222 -8.38 -8.58 17.79
C LEU A 222 -8.47 -7.92 19.17
N ALA A 223 -7.37 -7.95 19.94
CA ALA A 223 -7.31 -7.22 21.22
C ALA A 223 -7.33 -5.70 21.06
N GLU A 224 -6.77 -5.17 19.96
CA GLU A 224 -6.88 -3.74 19.64
C GLU A 224 -8.29 -3.38 19.20
N ILE A 225 -8.91 -4.18 18.34
CA ILE A 225 -10.32 -3.97 17.93
C ILE A 225 -11.26 -4.00 19.11
N LYS A 226 -11.11 -4.99 20.01
CA LYS A 226 -11.93 -5.06 21.23
C LYS A 226 -11.81 -3.77 22.06
N ARG A 227 -10.59 -3.22 22.22
CA ARG A 227 -10.39 -1.93 22.90
C ARG A 227 -11.11 -0.78 22.19
N GLN A 228 -11.08 -0.77 20.86
CA GLN A 228 -11.74 0.27 20.04
C GLN A 228 -13.28 0.18 20.13
N GLU A 229 -13.82 -1.03 20.18
CA GLU A 229 -15.25 -1.28 20.39
C GLU A 229 -15.71 -0.92 21.80
N ASP A 230 -14.98 -1.37 22.82
CA ASP A 230 -15.31 -1.14 24.23
C ASP A 230 -15.35 0.37 24.56
N ARG A 231 -14.42 1.16 23.99
CA ARG A 231 -14.33 2.61 24.23
C ARG A 231 -15.28 3.44 23.36
N SER A 232 -15.89 2.85 22.33
CA SER A 232 -16.70 3.60 21.38
C SER A 232 -17.99 4.09 22.05
N ASN A 233 -18.21 5.40 22.02
CA ASN A 233 -19.38 6.06 22.58
C ASN A 233 -20.44 6.44 21.54
N GLU A 234 -20.26 5.99 20.30
CA GLU A 234 -21.20 6.19 19.20
C GLU A 234 -22.58 5.64 19.54
N ALA A 235 -23.63 6.29 19.01
CA ALA A 235 -25.01 5.90 19.29
C ALA A 235 -25.29 4.44 18.88
N PHE A 236 -24.83 4.02 17.70
CA PHE A 236 -24.97 2.64 17.22
C PHE A 236 -24.24 1.64 18.14
N ALA A 237 -23.05 2.00 18.64
CA ALA A 237 -22.24 1.14 19.48
C ALA A 237 -22.87 0.94 20.87
N LYS A 238 -23.42 2.02 21.45
CA LYS A 238 -24.17 1.97 22.70
C LYS A 238 -25.44 1.13 22.54
N HIS A 239 -26.22 1.39 21.50
CA HIS A 239 -27.45 0.63 21.22
C HIS A 239 -27.17 -0.86 21.05
N HIS A 240 -26.16 -1.23 20.26
CA HIS A 240 -25.79 -2.63 20.06
C HIS A 240 -25.36 -3.31 21.35
N ARG A 241 -24.50 -2.68 22.16
CA ARG A 241 -24.07 -3.26 23.44
C ARG A 241 -25.22 -3.47 24.41
N GLN A 242 -26.19 -2.55 24.45
CA GLN A 242 -27.36 -2.67 25.33
C GLN A 242 -28.29 -3.80 24.87
N ARG A 243 -28.49 -3.96 23.55
CA ARG A 243 -29.45 -4.91 22.99
C ARG A 243 -28.89 -6.32 22.79
N TYR A 244 -27.63 -6.43 22.35
CA TYR A 244 -27.01 -7.68 21.90
C TYR A 244 -25.71 -8.03 22.63
N GLY A 245 -25.19 -7.12 23.47
CA GLY A 245 -23.86 -7.27 24.04
C GLY A 245 -22.74 -7.08 23.00
N GLY A 246 -21.65 -7.82 23.16
CA GLY A 246 -20.59 -7.92 22.16
C GLY A 246 -20.36 -9.39 21.78
N PRO A 247 -19.63 -9.68 20.68
CA PRO A 247 -18.89 -8.73 19.83
C PRO A 247 -19.74 -7.94 18.82
N PHE A 248 -19.12 -6.94 18.17
CA PHE A 248 -19.73 -6.26 17.03
C PHE A 248 -19.60 -7.08 15.73
N PRO A 249 -20.65 -7.08 14.87
CA PRO A 249 -20.58 -7.63 13.52
C PRO A 249 -19.64 -6.78 12.65
N VAL A 250 -19.12 -7.35 11.56
CA VAL A 250 -18.04 -6.73 10.76
C VAL A 250 -18.36 -5.30 10.31
N TRP A 251 -19.58 -5.04 9.82
CA TRP A 251 -20.01 -3.73 9.34
C TRP A 251 -20.12 -2.68 10.45
N MET A 252 -20.23 -3.08 11.72
CA MET A 252 -20.16 -2.18 12.88
C MET A 252 -18.73 -2.05 13.39
N SER A 253 -17.97 -3.16 13.40
CA SER A 253 -16.57 -3.16 13.80
C SER A 253 -15.75 -2.20 12.93
N THR A 254 -15.92 -2.21 11.60
CA THR A 254 -15.17 -1.34 10.69
C THR A 254 -15.41 0.15 10.97
N GLN A 255 -16.58 0.55 11.48
CA GLN A 255 -16.90 1.94 11.81
C GLN A 255 -16.10 2.47 13.02
N VAL A 256 -15.72 1.61 13.95
CA VAL A 256 -14.92 2.00 15.12
C VAL A 256 -13.42 1.77 14.93
N MET A 257 -13.03 1.13 13.83
CA MET A 257 -11.63 0.90 13.47
C MET A 257 -10.91 2.21 13.17
N SER A 258 -9.69 2.35 13.67
CA SER A 258 -8.74 3.30 13.08
C SER A 258 -8.30 2.84 11.68
N PHE A 259 -7.89 3.77 10.80
CA PHE A 259 -7.25 3.43 9.52
C PHE A 259 -6.16 2.36 9.66
N GLY A 260 -5.33 2.44 10.71
CA GLY A 260 -4.27 1.45 10.96
C GLY A 260 -4.79 0.05 11.27
N SER A 261 -5.91 -0.04 12.01
CA SER A 261 -6.59 -1.29 12.30
C SER A 261 -7.21 -1.88 11.03
N LEU A 262 -7.88 -1.05 10.23
CA LEU A 262 -8.51 -1.44 8.96
C LEU A 262 -7.47 -1.91 7.92
N SER A 263 -6.37 -1.17 7.77
CA SER A 263 -5.24 -1.55 6.90
C SER A 263 -4.56 -2.86 7.35
N THR A 264 -4.56 -3.12 8.66
CA THR A 264 -4.07 -4.41 9.20
C THR A 264 -5.05 -5.55 8.90
N LEU A 265 -6.36 -5.32 9.03
CA LEU A 265 -7.38 -6.28 8.65
C LEU A 265 -7.28 -6.62 7.17
N TYR A 266 -7.26 -5.61 6.29
CA TYR A 266 -7.11 -5.79 4.84
C TYR A 266 -5.93 -6.71 4.51
N ARG A 267 -4.74 -6.47 5.10
CA ARG A 267 -3.56 -7.33 4.88
C ARG A 267 -3.77 -8.77 5.37
N GLY A 268 -4.58 -8.96 6.41
CA GLY A 268 -4.90 -10.26 6.99
C GLY A 268 -6.06 -11.00 6.33
N LEU A 269 -6.81 -10.37 5.42
CA LEU A 269 -7.86 -11.05 4.64
C LEU A 269 -7.25 -12.07 3.69
N GLU A 270 -8.04 -13.06 3.25
CA GLU A 270 -7.62 -14.00 2.22
C GLU A 270 -7.17 -13.31 0.92
N VAL A 271 -6.28 -13.96 0.17
CA VAL A 271 -5.77 -13.41 -1.11
C VAL A 271 -6.92 -13.02 -2.04
N GLN A 272 -7.94 -13.87 -2.12
CA GLN A 272 -9.12 -13.66 -2.96
C GLN A 272 -9.95 -12.45 -2.50
N ASP A 273 -10.13 -12.25 -1.19
CA ASP A 273 -10.86 -11.10 -0.66
C ASP A 273 -10.12 -9.79 -0.93
N ARG A 274 -8.80 -9.78 -0.75
CA ARG A 274 -7.98 -8.60 -1.06
C ARG A 274 -8.02 -8.28 -2.56
N ALA A 275 -8.00 -9.32 -3.40
CA ALA A 275 -8.10 -9.15 -4.85
C ALA A 275 -9.48 -8.64 -5.27
N ALA A 276 -10.57 -9.11 -4.66
CA ALA A 276 -11.92 -8.59 -4.89
C ALA A 276 -12.03 -7.12 -4.48
N ILE A 277 -11.55 -6.75 -3.30
CA ILE A 277 -11.55 -5.34 -2.86
C ILE A 277 -10.68 -4.47 -3.79
N ALA A 278 -9.52 -4.97 -4.23
CA ALA A 278 -8.70 -4.24 -5.19
C ALA A 278 -9.41 -4.07 -6.54
N LEU A 279 -10.18 -5.06 -6.97
CA LEU A 279 -11.03 -5.02 -8.15
C LEU A 279 -12.11 -3.94 -8.03
N ASP A 280 -12.78 -3.82 -6.88
CA ASP A 280 -13.81 -2.80 -6.64
C ASP A 280 -13.29 -1.35 -6.80
N PHE A 281 -12.01 -1.16 -6.51
CA PHE A 281 -11.32 0.12 -6.68
C PHE A 281 -10.62 0.27 -8.04
N ASP A 282 -10.80 -0.68 -8.96
CA ASP A 282 -10.07 -0.78 -10.23
C ASP A 282 -8.54 -0.78 -10.06
N VAL A 283 -8.01 -1.22 -8.91
CA VAL A 283 -6.56 -1.39 -8.74
C VAL A 283 -6.17 -2.75 -9.28
N LEU A 284 -5.62 -2.78 -10.49
CA LEU A 284 -5.55 -4.01 -11.29
C LEU A 284 -4.13 -4.44 -11.62
N SER A 285 -3.90 -5.75 -11.65
CA SER A 285 -2.61 -6.30 -12.03
C SER A 285 -2.50 -6.50 -13.55
N ARG A 286 -1.35 -6.97 -14.06
CA ARG A 286 -1.21 -7.40 -15.48
C ARG A 286 -2.07 -8.62 -15.82
N VAL A 287 -2.54 -9.30 -14.80
CA VAL A 287 -3.48 -10.42 -14.81
C VAL A 287 -4.85 -9.80 -14.42
N PRO A 288 -6.00 -10.31 -14.89
CA PRO A 288 -7.33 -9.71 -14.77
C PRO A 288 -7.90 -10.00 -13.38
N ASP A 289 -7.11 -9.61 -12.38
CA ASP A 289 -7.32 -9.77 -10.96
C ASP A 289 -6.97 -8.43 -10.30
N GLY A 290 -7.66 -8.10 -9.22
CA GLY A 290 -7.27 -6.96 -8.42
C GLY A 290 -5.84 -7.13 -7.88
N ASP A 291 -5.02 -6.10 -8.05
CA ASP A 291 -3.67 -6.06 -7.51
C ASP A 291 -3.72 -5.78 -6.01
N ALA A 292 -4.02 -6.85 -5.27
CA ALA A 292 -4.09 -6.85 -3.81
C ALA A 292 -2.82 -6.29 -3.17
N ALA A 293 -1.65 -6.50 -3.80
CA ALA A 293 -0.36 -6.05 -3.31
C ALA A 293 -0.18 -4.54 -3.52
N ALA A 294 -0.55 -4.02 -4.69
CA ALA A 294 -0.51 -2.59 -4.96
C ALA A 294 -1.48 -1.83 -4.06
N LEU A 295 -2.75 -2.26 -3.97
CA LEU A 295 -3.71 -1.61 -3.06
C LEU A 295 -3.23 -1.70 -1.61
N GLY A 296 -2.72 -2.85 -1.16
CA GLY A 296 -2.14 -2.98 0.18
C GLY A 296 -0.98 -2.03 0.45
N SER A 297 -0.10 -1.83 -0.55
CA SER A 297 0.99 -0.86 -0.50
C SER A 297 0.46 0.58 -0.40
N TRP A 298 -0.56 0.91 -1.18
CA TRP A 298 -1.20 2.22 -1.19
C TRP A 298 -1.86 2.54 0.14
N LEU A 299 -2.63 1.61 0.71
CA LEU A 299 -3.25 1.78 2.02
C LEU A 299 -2.20 2.01 3.12
N ASN A 300 -1.07 1.30 3.08
CA ASN A 300 0.01 1.53 4.04
C ASN A 300 0.70 2.90 3.83
N HIS A 301 0.86 3.36 2.59
CA HIS A 301 1.36 4.68 2.26
C HIS A 301 0.39 5.78 2.76
N ILE A 302 -0.89 5.67 2.44
CA ILE A 302 -1.94 6.60 2.86
C ILE A 302 -2.01 6.67 4.39
N ARG A 303 -1.94 5.53 5.09
CA ARG A 303 -1.83 5.49 6.56
C ARG A 303 -0.61 6.26 7.08
N HIS A 304 0.54 6.15 6.42
CA HIS A 304 1.75 6.89 6.78
C HIS A 304 1.55 8.41 6.60
N VAL A 305 0.98 8.83 5.46
CA VAL A 305 0.67 10.25 5.19
C VAL A 305 -0.37 10.79 6.17
N ARG A 306 -1.44 10.03 6.46
CA ARG A 306 -2.45 10.37 7.48
C ARG A 306 -1.79 10.67 8.83
N ASN A 307 -0.85 9.83 9.25
CA ASN A 307 -0.16 10.01 10.53
C ASN A 307 0.74 11.25 10.50
N LEU A 308 1.41 11.55 9.38
CA LEU A 308 2.15 12.81 9.23
C LEU A 308 1.22 14.02 9.35
N CYS A 309 0.05 13.99 8.71
CA CYS A 309 -0.95 15.05 8.83
C CYS A 309 -1.44 15.21 10.27
N ALA A 310 -1.81 14.11 10.94
CA ALA A 310 -2.28 14.11 12.32
C ALA A 310 -1.22 14.56 13.33
N HIS A 311 0.06 14.31 13.06
CA HIS A 311 1.19 14.80 13.86
C HIS A 311 1.70 16.17 13.37
N HIS A 312 0.98 16.84 12.46
CA HIS A 312 1.30 18.17 11.93
C HIS A 312 2.73 18.26 11.36
N SER A 313 3.22 17.16 10.80
CA SER A 313 4.51 17.07 10.14
C SER A 313 4.45 17.66 8.74
N ARG A 314 5.56 18.24 8.26
CA ARG A 314 5.65 18.77 6.89
C ARG A 314 5.36 17.69 5.83
N VAL A 315 4.55 18.01 4.81
CA VAL A 315 4.20 17.06 3.74
C VAL A 315 4.54 17.54 2.32
N TRP A 316 4.45 18.84 2.01
CA TRP A 316 4.48 19.38 0.64
C TRP A 316 5.69 18.92 -0.16
N ASN A 317 6.90 19.02 0.40
CA ASN A 317 8.15 18.54 -0.19
C ASN A 317 8.83 17.46 0.65
N ARG A 318 8.06 16.61 1.35
CA ARG A 318 8.61 15.48 2.08
C ARG A 318 8.86 14.30 1.13
N ASN A 319 9.96 13.58 1.33
CA ASN A 319 10.17 12.26 0.75
C ASN A 319 9.61 11.23 1.74
N PHE A 320 8.58 10.49 1.35
CA PHE A 320 7.92 9.54 2.23
C PHE A 320 8.74 8.25 2.37
N ASP A 321 8.76 7.72 3.61
CA ASP A 321 9.51 6.50 3.95
C ASP A 321 8.78 5.24 3.42
N VAL A 322 7.46 5.33 3.30
CA VAL A 322 6.60 4.32 2.67
C VAL A 322 6.30 4.79 1.25
N THR A 323 6.60 3.96 0.25
CA THR A 323 6.43 4.29 -1.18
C THR A 323 5.17 3.63 -1.73
N LEU A 324 4.48 4.29 -2.66
CA LEU A 324 3.37 3.68 -3.40
C LEU A 324 3.87 2.51 -4.26
N GLY A 325 3.13 1.42 -4.26
CA GLY A 325 3.38 0.30 -5.19
C GLY A 325 3.05 0.72 -6.61
N GLU A 326 3.87 0.32 -7.58
CA GLU A 326 3.57 0.56 -8.99
C GLU A 326 2.45 -0.38 -9.45
N VAL A 327 1.49 0.17 -10.20
CA VAL A 327 0.41 -0.60 -10.83
C VAL A 327 0.76 -0.76 -12.29
N ALA A 328 1.05 -1.98 -12.72
CA ALA A 328 1.50 -2.23 -14.07
C ALA A 328 0.32 -2.47 -15.02
N GLY A 329 0.34 -1.81 -16.19
CA GLY A 329 -0.70 -1.98 -17.22
C GLY A 329 -1.82 -0.93 -17.18
N MET A 330 -1.77 0.03 -16.24
CA MET A 330 -2.72 1.13 -16.16
C MET A 330 -2.06 2.44 -16.59
N ALA A 331 -2.38 2.91 -17.80
CA ALA A 331 -1.76 4.10 -18.40
C ALA A 331 -1.98 5.36 -17.55
N GLU A 332 -3.17 5.54 -16.99
CA GLU A 332 -3.54 6.67 -16.12
C GLU A 332 -2.76 6.72 -14.79
N LEU A 333 -2.10 5.63 -14.40
CA LEU A 333 -1.26 5.53 -13.20
C LEU A 333 0.23 5.42 -13.51
N ALA A 334 0.63 5.49 -14.79
CA ALA A 334 2.01 5.27 -15.22
C ALA A 334 3.02 6.30 -14.65
N GLU A 335 2.52 7.41 -14.14
CA GLU A 335 3.30 8.47 -13.50
C GLU A 335 3.58 8.21 -12.01
N ILE A 336 2.86 7.29 -11.35
CA ILE A 336 3.09 6.94 -9.95
C ILE A 336 4.29 5.99 -9.83
N LYS A 337 5.48 6.51 -10.16
CA LYS A 337 6.76 5.81 -10.10
C LYS A 337 7.88 6.73 -9.64
N GLY A 338 9.03 6.16 -9.32
CA GLY A 338 10.25 6.93 -8.99
C GLY A 338 10.03 8.01 -7.92
N LYS A 339 10.20 9.29 -8.31
CA LYS A 339 10.01 10.44 -7.40
C LYS A 339 8.55 10.60 -6.99
N SER A 340 7.62 10.54 -7.94
CA SER A 340 6.18 10.74 -7.74
C SER A 340 5.61 9.75 -6.72
N ALA A 341 6.01 8.47 -6.77
CA ALA A 341 5.58 7.43 -5.83
C ALA A 341 5.97 7.69 -4.35
N ARG A 342 6.89 8.62 -4.09
CA ARG A 342 7.41 8.95 -2.76
C ARG A 342 7.11 10.39 -2.33
N ARG A 343 6.32 11.12 -3.12
CA ARG A 343 5.98 12.53 -2.91
C ARG A 343 4.47 12.73 -2.95
N ILE A 344 4.03 13.92 -2.55
CA ILE A 344 2.61 14.21 -2.35
C ILE A 344 1.81 14.11 -3.64
N TYR A 345 2.40 14.38 -4.81
CA TYR A 345 1.74 14.16 -6.11
C TYR A 345 1.21 12.73 -6.25
N GLY A 346 2.05 11.71 -6.04
CA GLY A 346 1.63 10.32 -6.16
C GLY A 346 0.55 9.96 -5.16
N THR A 347 0.61 10.51 -3.93
CA THR A 347 -0.45 10.33 -2.93
C THR A 347 -1.79 10.86 -3.44
N ILE A 348 -1.81 12.09 -3.97
CA ILE A 348 -3.03 12.73 -4.49
C ILE A 348 -3.54 11.96 -5.71
N ALA A 349 -2.66 11.55 -6.62
CA ALA A 349 -3.02 10.78 -7.80
C ALA A 349 -3.68 9.44 -7.44
N ALA A 350 -3.06 8.67 -6.52
CA ALA A 350 -3.61 7.41 -6.04
C ALA A 350 -4.96 7.61 -5.33
N MET A 351 -5.08 8.63 -4.48
CA MET A 351 -6.35 8.90 -3.78
C MET A 351 -7.45 9.35 -4.73
N ARG A 352 -7.15 10.23 -5.69
CA ARG A 352 -8.11 10.66 -6.72
C ARG A 352 -8.59 9.48 -7.54
N PHE A 353 -7.68 8.58 -7.90
CA PHE A 353 -8.01 7.35 -8.59
C PHE A 353 -9.03 6.52 -7.80
N LEU A 354 -8.76 6.24 -6.51
CA LEU A 354 -9.67 5.48 -5.64
C LEU A 354 -11.03 6.19 -5.45
N LEU A 355 -11.00 7.51 -5.23
CA LEU A 355 -12.21 8.29 -4.96
C LEU A 355 -13.13 8.38 -6.17
N ALA A 356 -12.59 8.51 -7.38
CA ALA A 356 -13.39 8.47 -8.60
C ALA A 356 -14.16 7.14 -8.74
N ARG A 357 -13.70 6.06 -8.11
CA ARG A 357 -14.41 4.77 -8.12
C ARG A 357 -15.51 4.70 -7.06
N SER A 358 -15.25 5.20 -5.85
CA SER A 358 -16.22 5.15 -4.77
C SER A 358 -17.29 6.24 -4.87
N ASP A 359 -16.94 7.40 -5.40
CA ASP A 359 -17.79 8.58 -5.53
C ASP A 359 -17.40 9.34 -6.82
N PRO A 360 -18.04 9.02 -7.97
CA PRO A 360 -17.72 9.68 -9.24
C PRO A 360 -17.98 11.19 -9.26
N ALA A 361 -18.79 11.71 -8.32
CA ALA A 361 -19.04 13.15 -8.19
C ALA A 361 -17.96 13.86 -7.37
N ASN A 362 -16.99 13.12 -6.82
CA ASN A 362 -15.96 13.65 -5.94
C ASN A 362 -14.98 14.58 -6.68
N THR A 363 -14.95 15.85 -6.29
CA THR A 363 -14.07 16.87 -6.90
C THR A 363 -12.74 17.07 -6.17
N TRP A 364 -12.54 16.43 -5.02
CA TRP A 364 -11.42 16.68 -4.10
C TRP A 364 -10.06 16.72 -4.79
N GLY A 365 -9.81 15.78 -5.71
CA GLY A 365 -8.54 15.68 -6.42
C GLY A 365 -8.27 16.88 -7.32
N VAL A 366 -9.26 17.35 -8.07
CA VAL A 366 -9.13 18.54 -8.93
C VAL A 366 -8.94 19.78 -8.07
N ASP A 367 -9.75 19.93 -7.02
CA ASP A 367 -9.70 21.11 -6.14
C ASP A 367 -8.37 21.20 -5.39
N THR A 368 -7.81 20.06 -4.99
CA THR A 368 -6.50 19.99 -4.33
C THR A 368 -5.38 20.38 -5.28
N ILE A 369 -5.40 19.92 -6.54
CA ILE A 369 -4.40 20.31 -7.53
C ILE A 369 -4.51 21.80 -7.88
N ARG A 370 -5.72 22.32 -8.09
CA ARG A 370 -5.94 23.74 -8.35
C ARG A 370 -5.40 24.61 -7.21
N PHE A 371 -5.65 24.19 -5.96
CA PHE A 371 -5.08 24.83 -4.77
C PHE A 371 -3.55 24.80 -4.77
N ILE A 372 -2.95 23.65 -5.09
CA ILE A 372 -1.49 23.49 -5.16
C ILE A 372 -0.89 24.40 -6.23
N GLU A 373 -1.47 24.43 -7.44
CA GLU A 373 -0.97 25.28 -8.52
C GLU A 373 -1.02 26.77 -8.14
N ALA A 374 -2.16 27.22 -7.59
CA ALA A 374 -2.34 28.60 -7.17
C ALA A 374 -1.35 29.00 -6.07
N GLU A 375 -1.20 28.18 -5.02
CA GLU A 375 -0.30 28.48 -3.92
C GLU A 375 1.17 28.35 -4.32
N ALA A 376 1.54 27.34 -5.10
CA ALA A 376 2.90 27.18 -5.58
C ALA A 376 3.32 28.38 -6.46
N ALA A 377 2.44 28.85 -7.33
CA ALA A 377 2.67 30.07 -8.11
C ALA A 377 2.81 31.30 -7.21
N ARG A 378 1.91 31.46 -6.22
CA ARG A 378 1.92 32.58 -5.26
C ARG A 378 3.23 32.66 -4.46
N VAL A 379 3.77 31.51 -4.03
CA VAL A 379 4.97 31.44 -3.20
C VAL A 379 6.27 31.18 -3.98
N GLY A 380 6.20 31.03 -5.31
CA GLY A 380 7.35 30.79 -6.18
C GLY A 380 7.98 29.41 -6.00
N LEU A 381 7.18 28.36 -5.76
CA LEU A 381 7.63 26.99 -5.61
C LEU A 381 7.52 26.19 -6.91
N ASP A 382 8.54 25.36 -7.17
CA ASP A 382 8.51 24.39 -8.26
C ASP A 382 7.71 23.14 -7.86
N LEU A 383 6.74 22.77 -8.70
CA LEU A 383 5.91 21.57 -8.52
C LEU A 383 6.72 20.27 -8.59
N ASP A 384 7.88 20.26 -9.25
CA ASP A 384 8.79 19.11 -9.23
C ASP A 384 9.22 18.78 -7.79
N ALA A 385 9.37 19.77 -6.90
CA ALA A 385 9.69 19.53 -5.49
C ALA A 385 8.60 18.72 -4.75
N MET A 386 7.37 18.78 -5.24
CA MET A 386 6.20 18.05 -4.77
C MET A 386 5.98 16.72 -5.53
N GLY A 387 6.84 16.42 -6.50
CA GLY A 387 6.86 15.18 -7.27
C GLY A 387 5.96 15.18 -8.50
N PHE A 388 5.54 16.35 -8.98
CA PHE A 388 4.77 16.47 -10.22
C PHE A 388 5.71 16.26 -11.42
N PRO A 389 5.47 15.26 -12.28
CA PRO A 389 6.20 15.13 -13.54
C PRO A 389 5.84 16.27 -14.49
N ALA A 390 6.73 16.65 -15.41
CA ALA A 390 6.44 17.75 -16.35
C ALA A 390 5.17 17.51 -17.20
N THR A 391 4.83 16.25 -17.47
CA THR A 391 3.68 15.80 -18.26
C THR A 391 2.41 15.58 -17.45
N TRP A 392 2.39 15.97 -16.16
CA TRP A 392 1.28 15.60 -15.28
C TRP A 392 -0.08 16.06 -15.81
N LYS A 393 -0.13 17.21 -16.50
CA LYS A 393 -1.36 17.76 -17.10
C LYS A 393 -1.90 16.92 -18.26
N ASP A 394 -1.04 16.11 -18.87
CA ASP A 394 -1.40 15.24 -19.99
C ASP A 394 -2.00 13.91 -19.50
N SER A 395 -1.96 13.64 -18.19
CA SER A 395 -2.54 12.42 -17.62
C SER A 395 -4.07 12.50 -17.62
N PRO A 396 -4.77 11.50 -18.18
CA PRO A 396 -6.24 11.43 -18.18
C PRO A 396 -6.85 11.51 -16.78
N LEU A 397 -6.06 11.15 -15.76
CA LEU A 397 -6.46 11.26 -14.36
C LEU A 397 -6.97 12.66 -14.03
N TRP A 398 -6.39 13.72 -14.60
CA TRP A 398 -6.72 15.10 -14.24
C TRP A 398 -7.80 15.75 -15.11
N ASP A 399 -8.39 14.99 -16.04
CA ASP A 399 -9.51 15.47 -16.83
C ASP A 399 -10.73 15.79 -15.94
N ALA A 400 -11.45 16.85 -16.27
CA ALA A 400 -12.63 17.28 -15.52
C ALA A 400 -13.75 16.22 -15.51
N GLY A 401 -13.83 15.42 -16.58
CA GLY A 401 -14.76 14.30 -16.72
C GLY A 401 -14.15 12.94 -16.37
N TYR A 402 -13.02 12.89 -15.66
CA TYR A 402 -12.39 11.62 -15.28
C TYR A 402 -13.38 10.74 -14.52
N ALA A 403 -13.73 9.62 -15.13
CA ALA A 403 -14.64 8.64 -14.59
C ALA A 403 -14.04 7.23 -14.78
N PRO A 404 -14.37 6.27 -13.89
CA PRO A 404 -14.10 4.87 -14.14
C PRO A 404 -14.69 4.44 -15.48
N ASN A 405 -14.02 3.52 -16.19
CA ASN A 405 -14.58 2.96 -17.42
C ASN A 405 -15.87 2.19 -17.07
N ALA A 406 -17.01 2.73 -17.50
CA ALA A 406 -18.33 2.20 -17.18
C ALA A 406 -18.52 0.77 -17.70
N ASP A 407 -17.98 0.45 -18.87
CA ASP A 407 -18.05 -0.90 -19.45
C ASP A 407 -17.22 -1.88 -18.62
N THR A 408 -16.01 -1.49 -18.23
CA THR A 408 -15.16 -2.30 -17.34
C THR A 408 -15.86 -2.58 -16.02
N ARG A 409 -16.48 -1.56 -15.42
CA ARG A 409 -17.24 -1.71 -14.17
C ARG A 409 -18.47 -2.60 -14.32
N ALA A 410 -19.27 -2.42 -15.36
CA ALA A 410 -20.43 -3.26 -15.63
C ALA A 410 -20.03 -4.73 -15.81
N ARG A 411 -18.97 -4.95 -16.61
CA ARG A 411 -18.35 -6.27 -16.81
C ARG A 411 -17.84 -6.89 -15.50
N MET A 412 -17.20 -6.12 -14.63
CA MET A 412 -16.74 -6.59 -13.31
C MET A 412 -17.89 -6.95 -12.38
N GLN A 413 -18.96 -6.14 -12.33
CA GLN A 413 -20.15 -6.45 -11.53
C GLN A 413 -20.83 -7.73 -12.01
N THR A 414 -20.88 -7.96 -13.32
CA THR A 414 -21.36 -9.22 -13.89
C THR A 414 -20.50 -10.39 -13.44
N VAL A 415 -19.17 -10.24 -13.44
CA VAL A 415 -18.25 -11.28 -12.97
C VAL A 415 -18.40 -11.57 -11.48
N ASP A 416 -18.61 -10.55 -10.64
CA ASP A 416 -18.79 -10.73 -9.18
C ASP A 416 -20.06 -11.51 -8.83
N ARG A 417 -21.09 -11.43 -9.68
CA ARG A 417 -22.34 -12.20 -9.51
C ARG A 417 -22.23 -13.66 -9.95
N LEU A 418 -21.13 -14.04 -10.58
CA LEU A 418 -20.90 -15.38 -11.10
C LEU A 418 -19.76 -16.06 -10.37
N GLU A 419 -19.92 -17.36 -10.09
CA GLU A 419 -18.77 -18.16 -9.71
C GLU A 419 -17.84 -18.28 -10.94
N THR A 420 -16.62 -17.76 -10.82
CA THR A 420 -15.63 -17.78 -11.90
C THR A 420 -14.29 -18.33 -11.42
N ALA A 421 -13.59 -19.02 -12.33
CA ALA A 421 -12.26 -19.57 -12.09
C ALA A 421 -11.21 -18.87 -12.97
N SER A 422 -9.99 -18.72 -12.44
CA SER A 422 -8.82 -18.39 -13.24
C SER A 422 -8.50 -19.50 -14.26
N THR A 423 -7.64 -19.22 -15.23
CA THR A 423 -7.18 -20.25 -16.19
C THR A 423 -6.57 -21.47 -15.47
N THR A 424 -5.86 -21.26 -14.36
CA THR A 424 -5.23 -22.37 -13.63
C THR A 424 -6.25 -23.16 -12.80
N GLU A 425 -7.20 -22.48 -12.17
CA GLU A 425 -8.27 -23.14 -11.41
C GLU A 425 -9.19 -23.92 -12.34
N MET A 426 -9.65 -23.30 -13.43
CA MET A 426 -10.52 -23.96 -14.40
C MET A 426 -9.85 -25.19 -15.01
N ALA A 427 -8.55 -25.11 -15.33
CA ALA A 427 -7.79 -26.25 -15.82
C ALA A 427 -7.65 -27.38 -14.79
N ARG A 428 -7.66 -27.10 -13.49
CA ARG A 428 -7.65 -28.15 -12.45
C ARG A 428 -8.98 -28.87 -12.30
N LEU A 429 -10.08 -28.22 -12.69
CA LEU A 429 -11.42 -28.82 -12.67
C LEU A 429 -11.65 -29.76 -13.86
N LEU A 430 -10.85 -29.63 -14.93
CA LEU A 430 -10.95 -30.48 -16.11
C LEU A 430 -10.24 -31.82 -15.92
N ARG A 431 -10.90 -32.89 -16.36
CA ARG A 431 -10.26 -34.20 -16.53
C ARG A 431 -9.21 -34.14 -17.63
N ALA A 432 -7.95 -34.38 -17.26
CA ALA A 432 -6.82 -34.43 -18.18
C ALA A 432 -5.68 -35.27 -17.60
N ASP A 433 -4.79 -35.76 -18.46
CA ASP A 433 -3.61 -36.54 -18.07
C ASP A 433 -2.56 -35.68 -17.36
N SER A 434 -2.55 -34.36 -17.63
CA SER A 434 -1.67 -33.41 -16.96
C SER A 434 -2.25 -31.97 -16.90
N PRO A 435 -1.78 -31.14 -15.95
CA PRO A 435 -2.20 -29.73 -15.86
C PRO A 435 -1.90 -28.92 -17.13
N ASP A 436 -0.81 -29.21 -17.84
CA ASP A 436 -0.45 -28.50 -19.06
C ASP A 436 -1.35 -28.89 -20.23
N GLN A 437 -1.74 -30.17 -20.33
CA GLN A 437 -2.72 -30.64 -21.31
C GLN A 437 -4.09 -30.00 -21.04
N ALA A 438 -4.53 -29.92 -19.78
CA ALA A 438 -5.78 -29.25 -19.41
C ALA A 438 -5.78 -27.77 -19.80
N LYS A 439 -4.71 -27.03 -19.48
CA LYS A 439 -4.54 -25.63 -19.89
C LYS A 439 -4.51 -25.47 -21.40
N GLY A 440 -3.81 -26.35 -22.12
CA GLY A 440 -3.76 -26.36 -23.58
C GLY A 440 -5.14 -26.55 -24.20
N ARG A 441 -5.91 -27.53 -23.69
CA ARG A 441 -7.29 -27.81 -24.11
C ARG A 441 -8.22 -26.64 -23.82
N LEU A 442 -8.18 -26.07 -22.61
CA LEU A 442 -8.96 -24.90 -22.24
C LEU A 442 -8.71 -23.72 -23.18
N ASN A 443 -7.42 -23.41 -23.43
CA ASN A 443 -7.02 -22.35 -24.34
C ASN A 443 -7.47 -22.61 -25.78
N TYR A 444 -7.41 -23.87 -26.24
CA TYR A 444 -7.90 -24.25 -27.56
C TYR A 444 -9.41 -24.05 -27.68
N LEU A 445 -10.19 -24.53 -26.71
CA LEU A 445 -11.65 -24.39 -26.70
C LEU A 445 -12.08 -22.92 -26.65
N ARG A 446 -11.39 -22.09 -25.84
CA ARG A 446 -11.65 -20.65 -25.79
C ARG A 446 -11.37 -19.99 -27.13
N LYS A 447 -10.21 -20.27 -27.75
CA LYS A 447 -9.85 -19.73 -29.08
C LYS A 447 -10.81 -20.17 -30.19
N LYS A 448 -11.53 -21.29 -29.99
CA LYS A 448 -12.57 -21.80 -30.87
C LYS A 448 -13.98 -21.34 -30.47
N ASN A 449 -14.09 -20.40 -29.52
CA ASN A 449 -15.34 -19.85 -29.00
C ASN A 449 -16.33 -20.92 -28.51
N ALA A 450 -15.81 -22.08 -28.07
CA ALA A 450 -16.62 -23.15 -27.49
C ALA A 450 -16.83 -22.93 -25.98
N VAL A 451 -15.98 -22.13 -25.35
CA VAL A 451 -16.12 -21.73 -23.95
C VAL A 451 -15.94 -20.23 -23.83
N ILE A 452 -16.70 -19.64 -22.92
CA ILE A 452 -16.61 -18.25 -22.51
C ILE A 452 -15.37 -18.08 -21.64
N GLY A 453 -14.44 -17.27 -22.12
CA GLY A 453 -13.30 -16.75 -21.35
C GLY A 453 -13.36 -15.24 -21.36
N LEU A 454 -13.76 -14.65 -20.24
CA LEU A 454 -13.96 -13.21 -20.07
C LEU A 454 -12.61 -12.54 -19.88
N GLN A 455 -12.26 -11.66 -20.81
CA GLN A 455 -11.12 -10.77 -20.67
C GLN A 455 -11.62 -9.51 -19.93
N ILE A 456 -11.10 -9.30 -18.72
CA ILE A 456 -11.54 -8.20 -17.84
C ILE A 456 -10.64 -6.95 -18.02
N LEU A 457 -9.42 -7.14 -18.55
CA LEU A 457 -8.45 -6.05 -18.78
C LEU A 457 -7.65 -6.23 -20.06
N HIS A 458 -6.95 -5.16 -20.47
CA HIS A 458 -5.99 -5.18 -21.55
C HIS A 458 -4.87 -6.21 -21.25
N GLY A 459 -4.82 -7.32 -22.00
CA GLY A 459 -3.86 -8.40 -21.76
C GLY A 459 -4.29 -9.76 -22.33
N SER A 460 -3.62 -10.84 -21.92
CA SER A 460 -3.88 -12.20 -22.44
C SER A 460 -4.63 -13.12 -21.48
N THR A 461 -5.12 -12.58 -20.37
CA THR A 461 -5.62 -13.41 -19.26
C THR A 461 -7.14 -13.34 -19.15
N HIS A 462 -7.76 -14.44 -18.71
CA HIS A 462 -9.20 -14.65 -18.79
C HIS A 462 -9.74 -15.27 -17.50
N ARG A 463 -10.96 -14.88 -17.11
CA ARG A 463 -11.81 -15.55 -16.11
C ARG A 463 -12.86 -16.41 -16.81
N TYR A 464 -13.16 -17.57 -16.24
CA TYR A 464 -14.10 -18.53 -16.82
C TYR A 464 -15.27 -18.75 -15.85
N PRO A 465 -16.51 -18.41 -16.23
CA PRO A 465 -17.69 -18.83 -15.47
C PRO A 465 -17.72 -20.34 -15.29
N THR A 466 -17.87 -20.82 -14.04
CA THR A 466 -17.77 -22.24 -13.68
C THR A 466 -18.98 -23.05 -14.13
N PHE A 467 -20.14 -22.42 -14.33
CA PHE A 467 -21.37 -23.08 -14.82
C PHE A 467 -21.18 -23.86 -16.13
N GLN A 468 -20.16 -23.49 -16.92
CA GLN A 468 -19.85 -24.16 -18.19
C GLN A 468 -19.36 -25.60 -18.01
N LEU A 469 -18.89 -25.95 -16.80
CA LEU A 469 -18.29 -27.22 -16.47
C LEU A 469 -19.29 -28.10 -15.73
N ASP A 470 -19.44 -29.33 -16.21
CA ASP A 470 -20.15 -30.38 -15.52
C ASP A 470 -19.21 -31.03 -14.50
N ALA A 471 -19.49 -30.82 -13.22
CA ALA A 471 -18.69 -31.35 -12.12
C ALA A 471 -18.68 -32.89 -12.08
N ALA A 472 -19.72 -33.55 -12.61
CA ALA A 472 -19.82 -35.01 -12.60
C ALA A 472 -18.89 -35.65 -13.63
N THR A 473 -18.84 -35.07 -14.84
CA THR A 473 -17.96 -35.56 -15.92
C THR A 473 -16.56 -34.92 -15.89
N GLN A 474 -16.39 -33.85 -15.10
CA GLN A 474 -15.19 -33.01 -15.09
C GLN A 474 -14.84 -32.49 -16.49
N ASP A 475 -15.85 -32.15 -17.27
CA ASP A 475 -15.73 -31.64 -18.63
C ASP A 475 -16.78 -30.57 -18.92
N PHE A 476 -16.65 -29.86 -20.05
CA PHE A 476 -17.63 -28.86 -20.46
C PHE A 476 -18.92 -29.51 -20.95
N TYR A 477 -20.07 -28.91 -20.59
CA TYR A 477 -21.36 -29.34 -21.13
C TYR A 477 -21.36 -29.24 -22.67
N PRO A 478 -21.69 -30.31 -23.40
CA PRO A 478 -21.78 -30.27 -24.87
C PRO A 478 -22.74 -29.21 -25.39
N VAL A 479 -23.89 -29.04 -24.71
CA VAL A 479 -24.90 -28.02 -25.04
C VAL A 479 -24.34 -26.60 -24.85
N VAL A 480 -23.54 -26.36 -23.81
CA VAL A 480 -22.85 -25.06 -23.60
C VAL A 480 -21.88 -24.77 -24.73
N MET A 481 -21.09 -25.77 -25.13
CA MET A 481 -20.16 -25.62 -26.25
C MET A 481 -20.86 -25.36 -27.58
N SER A 482 -22.01 -26.00 -27.80
CA SER A 482 -22.87 -25.79 -28.97
C SER A 482 -23.43 -24.36 -29.00
N ALA A 483 -24.00 -23.90 -27.88
CA ALA A 483 -24.56 -22.55 -27.74
C ALA A 483 -23.51 -21.47 -27.99
N ASN A 484 -22.34 -21.56 -27.34
CA ASN A 484 -21.27 -20.57 -27.48
C ASN A 484 -20.77 -20.44 -28.93
N ARG A 485 -20.67 -21.56 -29.66
CA ARG A 485 -20.30 -21.54 -31.09
C ARG A 485 -21.36 -20.87 -31.95
N LYS A 486 -22.64 -21.12 -31.68
CA LYS A 486 -23.76 -20.45 -32.37
C LYS A 486 -23.77 -18.95 -32.10
N LEU A 487 -23.58 -18.55 -30.84
CA LEU A 487 -23.49 -17.14 -30.44
C LEU A 487 -22.32 -16.44 -31.13
N PHE A 488 -21.18 -17.11 -31.28
CA PHE A 488 -20.06 -16.58 -32.05
C PHE A 488 -20.44 -16.31 -33.51
N VAL A 489 -21.13 -17.23 -34.18
CA VAL A 489 -21.59 -17.05 -35.57
C VAL A 489 -22.62 -15.92 -35.66
N ARG A 490 -23.59 -15.86 -34.74
CA ARG A 490 -24.59 -14.79 -34.66
C ARG A 490 -23.96 -13.40 -34.52
N ASN A 491 -22.84 -13.30 -33.80
CA ASN A 491 -22.18 -12.04 -33.47
C ASN A 491 -20.93 -11.75 -34.33
N ASN A 492 -20.80 -12.32 -35.54
CA ASN A 492 -19.57 -12.32 -36.35
C ASN A 492 -18.89 -10.94 -36.58
N GLY A 493 -19.59 -9.82 -36.39
CA GLY A 493 -19.04 -8.46 -36.48
C GLY A 493 -18.34 -7.92 -35.23
N ALA A 494 -18.52 -8.53 -34.06
CA ALA A 494 -17.89 -8.11 -32.82
C ALA A 494 -16.41 -8.54 -32.73
N SER A 495 -15.63 -7.84 -31.92
CA SER A 495 -14.27 -8.27 -31.59
C SER A 495 -14.31 -9.59 -30.79
N LYS A 496 -13.20 -10.34 -30.79
CA LYS A 496 -13.09 -11.59 -30.02
C LYS A 496 -13.37 -11.39 -28.52
N GLU A 497 -13.03 -10.22 -27.98
CA GLU A 497 -13.31 -9.89 -26.59
C GLU A 497 -14.80 -9.66 -26.36
N GLU A 498 -15.43 -8.84 -27.21
CA GLU A 498 -16.87 -8.54 -27.14
C GLU A 498 -17.71 -9.81 -27.33
N HIS A 499 -17.28 -10.77 -28.15
CA HIS A 499 -17.98 -12.05 -28.33
C HIS A 499 -18.20 -12.82 -27.04
N HIS A 500 -17.19 -12.88 -26.17
CA HIS A 500 -17.31 -13.60 -24.91
C HIS A 500 -18.26 -12.90 -23.94
N TRP A 501 -18.32 -11.57 -23.96
CA TRP A 501 -19.25 -10.78 -23.15
C TRP A 501 -20.69 -10.87 -23.66
N LEU A 502 -20.91 -10.75 -24.97
CA LEU A 502 -22.23 -10.92 -25.59
C LEU A 502 -22.77 -12.34 -25.38
N ALA A 503 -21.89 -13.35 -25.43
CA ALA A 503 -22.29 -14.72 -25.14
C ALA A 503 -22.78 -14.84 -23.68
N LEU A 504 -22.03 -14.28 -22.73
CA LEU A 504 -22.42 -14.29 -21.32
C LEU A 504 -23.73 -13.53 -21.08
N GLU A 505 -23.92 -12.38 -21.73
CA GLU A 505 -25.15 -11.60 -21.64
C GLU A 505 -26.37 -12.43 -22.06
N TRP A 506 -26.29 -13.19 -23.16
CA TRP A 506 -27.35 -14.11 -23.57
C TRP A 506 -27.61 -15.19 -22.51
N TRP A 507 -26.56 -15.79 -21.94
CA TRP A 507 -26.71 -16.82 -20.91
C TRP A 507 -27.46 -16.33 -19.66
N MET A 508 -27.33 -15.05 -19.32
CA MET A 508 -27.96 -14.46 -18.13
C MET A 508 -29.29 -13.76 -18.43
N SER A 509 -29.64 -13.58 -19.70
CA SER A 509 -30.86 -12.85 -20.09
C SER A 509 -32.04 -13.81 -20.19
N PRO A 510 -33.25 -13.41 -19.75
CA PRO A 510 -34.47 -14.17 -19.99
C PRO A 510 -34.66 -14.51 -21.48
N GLU A 511 -35.02 -15.75 -21.77
CA GLU A 511 -35.26 -16.23 -23.13
C GLU A 511 -36.71 -16.74 -23.24
N PRO A 512 -37.59 -16.08 -24.02
CA PRO A 512 -39.01 -16.45 -24.11
C PRO A 512 -39.26 -17.89 -24.54
N LEU A 513 -38.37 -18.47 -25.35
CA LEU A 513 -38.47 -19.86 -25.81
C LEU A 513 -38.00 -20.89 -24.78
N LEU A 514 -37.55 -20.43 -23.60
CA LEU A 514 -37.21 -21.23 -22.43
C LEU A 514 -38.11 -20.87 -21.23
N ASP A 515 -39.39 -20.56 -21.51
CA ASP A 515 -40.39 -20.17 -20.50
C ASP A 515 -39.95 -18.94 -19.67
N ASP A 516 -39.35 -17.95 -20.33
CA ASP A 516 -38.77 -16.73 -19.75
C ASP A 516 -37.64 -16.99 -18.71
N MET A 517 -37.14 -18.22 -18.58
CA MET A 517 -35.92 -18.49 -17.84
C MET A 517 -34.70 -17.98 -18.60
N SER A 518 -33.64 -17.61 -17.86
CA SER A 518 -32.34 -17.45 -18.51
C SER A 518 -31.80 -18.82 -18.97
N PRO A 519 -31.02 -18.90 -20.06
CA PRO A 519 -30.36 -20.14 -20.45
C PRO A 519 -29.50 -20.75 -19.33
N LEU A 520 -28.91 -19.92 -18.46
CA LEU A 520 -28.17 -20.36 -17.29
C LEU A 520 -29.08 -21.08 -16.28
N ASP A 521 -30.24 -20.50 -15.96
CA ASP A 521 -31.22 -21.12 -15.06
C ASP A 521 -31.79 -22.41 -15.66
N ALA A 522 -32.09 -22.41 -16.96
CA ALA A 522 -32.55 -23.59 -17.69
C ALA A 522 -31.50 -24.72 -17.68
N LEU A 523 -30.22 -24.38 -17.80
CA LEU A 523 -29.11 -25.34 -17.68
C LEU A 523 -29.03 -25.90 -16.25
N ALA A 524 -29.09 -25.04 -15.23
CA ALA A 524 -29.05 -25.44 -13.83
C ALA A 524 -30.25 -26.32 -13.43
N ALA A 525 -31.42 -26.08 -14.01
CA ALA A 525 -32.63 -26.89 -13.84
C ALA A 525 -32.60 -28.21 -14.63
N GLY A 526 -31.61 -28.41 -15.51
CA GLY A 526 -31.52 -29.59 -16.39
C GLY A 526 -32.51 -29.58 -17.55
N CYS A 527 -33.10 -28.42 -17.88
CA CYS A 527 -34.11 -28.24 -18.92
C CYS A 527 -33.51 -27.78 -20.26
N LEU A 528 -32.23 -27.41 -20.31
CA LEU A 528 -31.55 -26.98 -21.53
C LEU A 528 -30.84 -28.15 -22.23
N ASP A 529 -31.56 -28.84 -23.12
CA ASP A 529 -30.97 -29.83 -24.04
C ASP A 529 -30.68 -29.24 -25.43
N GLN A 530 -30.17 -30.05 -26.36
CA GLN A 530 -29.84 -29.58 -27.71
C GLN A 530 -31.09 -29.12 -28.50
N ILE A 531 -32.26 -29.72 -28.26
CA ILE A 531 -33.51 -29.36 -28.94
C ILE A 531 -34.01 -28.00 -28.43
N ALA A 532 -34.03 -27.81 -27.11
CA ALA A 532 -34.36 -26.54 -26.49
C ALA A 532 -33.41 -25.42 -26.94
N LEU A 533 -32.10 -25.72 -26.99
CA LEU A 533 -31.10 -24.79 -27.52
C LEU A 533 -31.35 -24.45 -29.00
N ASP A 534 -31.66 -25.42 -29.85
CA ASP A 534 -31.90 -25.18 -31.28
C ASP A 534 -33.13 -24.32 -31.53
N ARG A 535 -34.14 -24.39 -30.65
CA ARG A 535 -35.31 -23.50 -30.67
C ARG A 535 -34.96 -22.09 -30.23
N ALA A 536 -34.31 -21.96 -29.07
CA ALA A 536 -33.95 -20.67 -28.47
C ALA A 536 -32.88 -19.91 -29.27
N LEU A 537 -31.95 -20.65 -29.89
CA LEU A 537 -30.85 -20.11 -30.66
C LEU A 537 -30.72 -20.88 -31.98
N PRO A 538 -31.56 -20.57 -32.98
CA PRO A 538 -31.49 -21.20 -34.28
C PRO A 538 -30.11 -20.94 -34.92
N GLY A 539 -29.62 -21.93 -35.69
CA GLY A 539 -28.42 -21.73 -36.49
C GLY A 539 -28.64 -20.67 -37.58
N PRO A 540 -27.57 -20.17 -38.22
CA PRO A 540 -27.75 -19.46 -39.49
C PRO A 540 -28.55 -20.40 -40.41
N GLU A 541 -29.66 -19.90 -40.97
CA GLU A 541 -30.43 -20.65 -41.97
C GLU A 541 -29.46 -21.05 -43.11
N ASP A 542 -29.47 -22.33 -43.48
CA ASP A 542 -28.69 -22.86 -44.61
C ASP A 542 -29.13 -22.24 -45.94
#